data_AF-A0A382YE35-F1
#
_entry.id   AF-A0A382YE35-F1
#
_cell.length_a   1.000
_cell.length_b   1.000
_cell.length_c   1.000
_cell.angle_alpha   90.00
_cell.angle_beta   90.00
_cell.angle_gamma   90.00
#
_symmetry.space_group_name_H-M   'P 1'
#
loop_
_entity.id
_entity.type
_entity.pdbx_description
1 polymer ?
#
loop_
_entity_poly.entity_id
_entity_poly.type
_entity_poly.pdbx_seq_one_letter_code
_entity_poly.pdbx_strand_id
1 'polypeptide(L)'
;DLKPVAASQVKQGEKVEFTVNLDRKYGFADPVTIGVALPKGTSGLTISKLTIAKDQKTGKFTITATEKATVGDLALNVEATMKLQKQTIKVTQPLKLKVIEVKKAAKK
;
A
#
# COMPACT_ATOMS: atom_id res chain seq x y z
N ASP A 1 11.04 11.96 2.48
CA ASP A 1 10.34 11.91 1.19
C ASP A 1 9.92 10.48 0.89
N LEU A 2 8.66 10.26 0.50
CA LEU A 2 8.16 8.93 0.18
C LEU A 2 8.37 8.68 -1.32
N LYS A 3 9.19 7.69 -1.67
CA LYS A 3 9.42 7.34 -3.08
C LYS A 3 8.13 6.79 -3.70
N PRO A 4 7.90 7.03 -5.00
CA PRO A 4 6.78 6.43 -5.72
C PRO A 4 6.81 4.91 -5.61
N VAL A 5 5.67 4.31 -5.31
CA VAL A 5 5.51 2.85 -5.30
C VAL A 5 5.16 2.41 -6.72
N ALA A 6 5.88 1.41 -7.23
CA ALA A 6 5.65 0.91 -8.58
C ALA A 6 4.22 0.37 -8.74
N ALA A 7 3.62 0.61 -9.90
CA ALA A 7 2.35 0.02 -10.25
C ALA A 7 2.48 -1.52 -10.29
N SER A 8 1.42 -2.22 -9.90
CA SER A 8 1.42 -3.69 -9.92
C SER A 8 0.03 -4.24 -10.23
N GLN A 9 -0.02 -5.55 -10.43
CA GLN A 9 -1.24 -6.30 -10.67
C GLN A 9 -1.36 -7.44 -9.65
N VAL A 10 -2.58 -7.75 -9.26
CA VAL A 10 -2.89 -8.85 -8.34
C VAL A 10 -4.12 -9.59 -8.85
N LYS A 11 -4.09 -10.92 -8.76
CA LYS A 11 -5.23 -11.76 -9.07
C LYS A 11 -6.16 -11.86 -7.87
N GLN A 12 -7.46 -11.95 -8.09
CA GLN A 12 -8.40 -12.31 -7.04
C GLN A 12 -7.98 -13.62 -6.35
N GLY A 13 -7.99 -13.64 -5.02
CA GLY A 13 -7.51 -14.76 -4.20
C GLY A 13 -5.99 -14.77 -3.96
N GLU A 14 -5.24 -13.85 -4.56
CA GLU A 14 -3.80 -13.73 -4.36
C GLU A 14 -3.41 -12.47 -3.57
N LYS A 15 -2.12 -12.39 -3.27
CA LYS A 15 -1.50 -11.26 -2.59
C LYS A 15 -0.31 -10.75 -3.38
N VAL A 16 -0.06 -9.46 -3.28
CA VAL A 16 1.09 -8.78 -3.90
C VAL A 16 1.86 -8.02 -2.83
N GLU A 17 3.18 -8.15 -2.84
CA GLU A 17 4.08 -7.43 -1.94
C GLU A 17 4.55 -6.14 -2.60
N PHE A 18 4.49 -5.04 -1.86
CA PHE A 18 5.01 -3.74 -2.23
C PHE A 18 6.14 -3.34 -1.30
N THR A 19 7.20 -2.79 -1.88
CA THR A 19 8.29 -2.19 -1.13
C THR A 19 8.13 -0.67 -1.15
N VAL A 20 8.22 -0.07 0.04
CA VAL A 20 8.18 1.36 0.25
C VAL A 20 9.58 1.83 0.59
N ASN A 21 10.06 2.85 -0.13
CA ASN A 21 11.33 3.49 0.15
C ASN A 21 11.07 4.89 0.70
N LEU A 22 11.56 5.14 1.91
CA LEU A 22 11.49 6.41 2.61
C LEU A 22 12.86 7.06 2.63
N ASP A 23 12.97 8.22 2.00
CA ASP A 23 14.13 9.08 2.06
C ASP A 23 14.08 9.94 3.33
N ARG A 24 15.08 9.78 4.20
CA ARG A 24 15.17 10.44 5.50
C ARG A 24 15.86 11.80 5.31
N LYS A 25 15.10 12.90 5.42
CA LYS A 25 15.62 14.26 5.27
C LYS A 25 15.70 14.97 6.62
N TYR A 26 16.61 15.93 6.73
CA TYR A 26 16.73 16.82 7.89
C TYR A 26 16.88 16.11 9.24
N GLY A 27 17.58 14.95 9.25
CA GLY A 27 17.79 14.16 10.47
C GLY A 27 16.54 13.44 11.00
N PHE A 28 15.41 13.45 10.27
CA PHE A 28 14.20 12.76 10.72
C PHE A 28 14.39 11.24 10.66
N ALA A 29 14.53 10.60 11.83
CA ALA A 29 14.76 9.17 11.95
C ALA A 29 13.62 8.41 12.64
N ASP A 30 12.56 9.10 13.09
CA ASP A 30 11.46 8.49 13.85
C ASP A 30 10.61 7.48 13.07
N PRO A 31 9.89 6.57 13.75
CA PRO A 31 9.03 5.61 13.09
C PRO A 31 7.94 6.28 12.24
N VAL A 32 7.66 5.68 11.07
CA VAL A 32 6.63 6.14 10.13
C VAL A 32 5.62 5.03 9.91
N THR A 33 4.35 5.34 10.08
CA THR A 33 3.26 4.41 9.79
C THR A 33 2.83 4.57 8.35
N ILE A 34 2.78 3.47 7.61
CA ILE A 34 2.30 3.42 6.24
C ILE A 34 0.89 2.82 6.23
N GLY A 35 -0.04 3.55 5.63
CA GLY A 35 -1.38 3.09 5.28
C GLY A 35 -1.60 3.16 3.77
N VAL A 36 -2.70 2.56 3.31
CA VAL A 36 -3.15 2.67 1.92
C VAL A 36 -4.63 3.02 1.94
N ALA A 37 -4.97 4.18 1.40
CA ALA A 37 -6.33 4.58 1.14
C ALA A 37 -6.83 3.91 -0.13
N LEU A 38 -7.95 3.21 0.02
CA LEU A 38 -8.67 2.55 -1.06
C LEU A 38 -9.68 3.54 -1.68
N PRO A 39 -9.89 3.53 -3.01
CA PRO A 39 -10.89 4.36 -3.66
C PRO A 39 -12.30 3.94 -3.23
N LYS A 40 -13.26 4.86 -3.34
CA LYS A 40 -14.66 4.56 -3.00
C LYS A 40 -15.19 3.44 -3.92
N GLY A 41 -15.87 2.46 -3.34
CA GLY A 41 -16.44 1.33 -4.08
C GLY A 41 -15.50 0.13 -4.28
N THR A 42 -14.24 0.21 -3.85
CA THR A 42 -13.40 -1.00 -3.76
C THR A 42 -13.69 -1.80 -2.52
N SER A 43 -13.94 -3.09 -2.72
CA SER A 43 -14.19 -4.07 -1.67
C SER A 43 -13.26 -5.26 -1.85
N GLY A 44 -13.10 -6.05 -0.78
CA GLY A 44 -12.35 -7.30 -0.84
C GLY A 44 -10.83 -7.15 -1.00
N LEU A 45 -10.27 -5.98 -0.65
CA LEU A 45 -8.84 -5.76 -0.52
C LEU A 45 -8.46 -5.58 0.94
N THR A 46 -7.43 -6.30 1.38
CA THR A 46 -6.87 -6.19 2.73
C THR A 46 -5.43 -5.72 2.63
N ILE A 47 -5.08 -4.69 3.37
CA ILE A 47 -3.71 -4.14 3.41
C ILE A 47 -3.07 -4.49 4.75
N SER A 48 -1.87 -5.05 4.72
CA SER A 48 -1.09 -5.30 5.93
C SER A 48 -0.65 -3.97 6.56
N LYS A 49 -0.72 -3.88 7.88
CA LYS A 49 -0.15 -2.74 8.61
C LYS A 49 1.37 -2.72 8.44
N LEU A 50 1.92 -1.58 8.02
CA LEU A 50 3.36 -1.37 7.92
C LEU A 50 3.78 -0.18 8.80
N THR A 51 4.76 -0.41 9.67
CA THR A 51 5.50 0.65 10.35
C THR A 51 6.96 0.53 9.96
N ILE A 52 7.49 1.56 9.30
CA ILE A 52 8.92 1.69 9.06
C ILE A 52 9.54 2.16 10.38
N ALA A 53 10.31 1.29 11.01
CA ALA A 53 10.92 1.56 12.31
C ALA A 53 11.90 2.74 12.26
N LYS A 54 12.36 3.16 13.45
CA LYS A 54 13.39 4.20 13.58
C LYS A 54 14.62 3.82 12.74
N ASP A 55 15.23 4.80 12.09
CA ASP A 55 16.43 4.67 11.23
C ASP A 55 16.27 3.79 9.98
N GLN A 56 15.16 3.05 9.85
CA GLN A 56 14.87 2.28 8.65
C GLN A 56 14.41 3.18 7.51
N LYS A 57 14.88 2.85 6.31
CA LYS A 57 14.56 3.56 5.06
C LYS A 57 13.64 2.76 4.14
N THR A 58 13.37 1.50 4.48
CA THR A 58 12.57 0.61 3.66
C THR A 58 11.58 -0.15 4.52
N GLY A 59 10.40 -0.40 3.96
CA GLY A 59 9.37 -1.24 4.57
C GLY A 59 8.62 -2.01 3.49
N LYS A 60 8.05 -3.15 3.86
CA LYS A 60 7.26 -3.98 2.96
C LYS A 60 5.84 -4.09 3.48
N PHE A 61 4.87 -3.89 2.60
CA PHE A 61 3.48 -4.13 2.90
C PHE A 61 2.88 -5.00 1.80
N THR A 62 1.86 -5.76 2.16
CA THR A 62 1.17 -6.69 1.28
C THR A 62 -0.25 -6.21 1.09
N ILE A 63 -0.72 -6.24 -0.17
CA ILE A 63 -2.13 -6.12 -0.50
C ILE A 63 -2.62 -7.51 -0.87
N THR A 64 -3.62 -7.99 -0.15
CA THR A 64 -4.31 -9.25 -0.43
C THR A 64 -5.65 -8.95 -1.09
N ALA A 65 -5.87 -9.50 -2.28
CA ALA A 65 -7.15 -9.48 -2.96
C ALA A 65 -7.90 -10.76 -2.62
N THR A 66 -9.09 -10.62 -2.03
CA THR A 66 -10.00 -11.75 -1.82
C THR A 66 -10.59 -12.22 -3.16
N GLU A 67 -11.25 -13.38 -3.16
CA GLU A 67 -11.94 -13.91 -4.34
C GLU A 67 -13.09 -13.01 -4.84
N LYS A 68 -13.53 -12.07 -4.01
CA LYS A 68 -14.58 -11.08 -4.31
C LYS A 68 -14.03 -9.66 -4.45
N ALA A 69 -12.71 -9.50 -4.62
CA ALA A 69 -12.09 -8.20 -4.75
C ALA A 69 -12.60 -7.48 -6.01
N THR A 70 -12.82 -6.16 -5.92
CA THR A 70 -13.23 -5.36 -7.08
C THR A 70 -12.20 -5.47 -8.20
N VAL A 71 -12.61 -6.01 -9.36
CA VAL A 71 -11.77 -6.19 -10.55
C VAL A 71 -11.64 -4.87 -11.30
N GLY A 72 -10.46 -4.61 -11.87
CA GLY A 72 -10.20 -3.45 -12.71
C GLY A 72 -8.97 -2.65 -12.26
N ASP A 73 -8.79 -1.49 -12.89
CA ASP A 73 -7.71 -0.55 -12.58
C ASP A 73 -8.10 0.32 -11.38
N LEU A 74 -7.40 0.15 -10.26
CA LEU A 74 -7.64 0.85 -9.01
C LEU A 74 -6.57 1.90 -8.77
N ALA A 75 -7.00 3.14 -8.58
CA ALA A 75 -6.16 4.23 -8.13
C ALA A 75 -6.17 4.27 -6.60
N LEU A 76 -5.13 3.72 -5.98
CA LEU A 76 -4.90 3.71 -4.54
C LEU A 76 -4.00 4.89 -4.15
N ASN A 77 -4.00 5.23 -2.87
CA ASN A 77 -3.11 6.24 -2.30
C ASN A 77 -2.35 5.68 -1.10
N VAL A 78 -1.03 5.57 -1.21
CA VAL A 78 -0.15 5.18 -0.10
C VAL A 78 0.06 6.41 0.78
N GLU A 79 -0.27 6.30 2.06
CA GLU A 79 -0.17 7.39 3.03
C GLU A 79 0.89 7.07 4.08
N ALA A 80 1.96 7.86 4.11
CA ALA A 80 2.94 7.85 5.19
C ALA A 80 2.57 8.89 6.24
N THR A 81 2.28 8.44 7.46
CA THR A 81 2.01 9.30 8.62
C THR A 81 3.19 9.31 9.57
N MET A 82 3.67 10.50 9.91
CA MET A 82 4.80 10.71 10.81
C MET A 82 4.53 11.89 11.75
N LYS A 83 5.19 11.91 12.91
CA LYS A 83 5.12 13.02 13.85
C LYS A 83 6.46 13.78 13.84
N LEU A 84 6.42 15.06 13.53
CA LEU A 84 7.57 15.96 13.54
C LEU A 84 7.24 17.17 14.41
N GLN A 85 8.03 17.44 15.45
CA GLN A 85 7.83 18.60 16.34
C GLN A 85 6.38 18.78 16.83
N LYS A 86 5.75 17.70 17.32
CA LYS A 86 4.34 17.64 17.76
C LYS A 86 3.29 17.85 16.66
N GLN A 87 3.68 18.02 15.41
CA GLN A 87 2.78 18.07 14.26
C GLN A 87 2.72 16.71 13.57
N THR A 88 1.52 16.32 13.13
CA THR A 88 1.34 15.13 12.30
C THR A 88 1.50 15.51 10.85
N ILE A 89 2.54 14.98 10.20
CA ILE A 89 2.78 15.14 8.78
C ILE A 89 2.29 13.89 8.06
N LYS A 90 1.52 14.10 6.99
CA LYS A 90 1.07 13.05 6.09
C LYS A 90 1.64 13.29 4.70
N VAL A 91 2.21 12.26 4.11
CA VAL A 91 2.72 12.27 2.74
C VAL A 91 1.95 11.21 1.97
N THR A 92 1.33 11.62 0.88
CA THR A 92 0.53 10.73 0.04
C THR A 92 1.21 10.49 -1.30
N GLN A 93 1.27 9.24 -1.74
CA GLN A 93 1.79 8.84 -3.04
C GLN A 93 0.74 8.01 -3.79
N PRO A 94 0.50 8.26 -5.08
CA PRO A 94 -0.42 7.46 -5.86
C PRO A 94 0.16 6.06 -6.12
N LEU A 95 -0.69 5.04 -6.06
CA LEU A 95 -0.38 3.65 -6.37
C LEU A 95 -1.44 3.10 -7.31
N LYS A 96 -1.04 2.69 -8.50
CA LYS A 96 -1.93 2.01 -9.44
C LYS A 96 -1.87 0.49 -9.21
N LEU A 97 -3.01 -0.10 -8.87
CA LEU A 97 -3.16 -1.54 -8.70
C LEU A 97 -4.20 -2.07 -9.68
N LYS A 98 -3.81 -3.02 -10.54
CA LYS A 98 -4.76 -3.72 -11.40
C LYS A 98 -5.19 -5.03 -10.76
N VAL A 99 -6.48 -5.15 -10.43
CA VAL A 99 -7.05 -6.40 -9.94
C VAL A 99 -7.56 -7.21 -11.12
N ILE A 100 -7.05 -8.43 -11.27
CA ILE A 100 -7.39 -9.34 -12.35
C ILE A 100 -8.37 -10.38 -11.81
N GLU A 101 -9.49 -10.54 -12.51
CA GLU A 101 -10.46 -11.58 -12.21
C GLU A 101 -9.81 -12.95 -12.40
N VAL A 102 -9.92 -13.80 -11.38
CA VAL A 102 -9.66 -15.22 -11.55
C VAL A 102 -11.03 -15.86 -11.69
N LYS A 103 -11.46 -16.11 -12.93
CA LYS A 103 -12.54 -17.07 -13.14
C LYS A 103 -12.06 -18.37 -12.53
N LYS A 104 -12.55 -18.69 -11.33
CA LYS A 104 -12.50 -20.04 -10.78
C LYS A 104 -13.10 -20.90 -11.88
N ALA A 105 -12.27 -21.62 -12.62
CA ALA A 105 -12.75 -22.69 -13.48
C ALA A 105 -13.56 -23.57 -12.53
N ALA A 106 -14.89 -23.56 -12.71
CA ALA A 106 -15.77 -24.45 -11.98
C ALA A 106 -15.16 -25.84 -12.15
N LYS A 107 -14.57 -26.38 -11.07
CA LYS A 107 -14.18 -27.78 -11.06
C LYS A 107 -15.49 -28.53 -11.24
N LYS A 108 -15.66 -29.02 -12.47
CA LYS A 108 -16.72 -29.92 -12.91
C LYS A 108 -16.66 -31.21 -12.10
#